data_AF-A0A9D9L077-F1
#
_entry.id   AF-A0A9D9L077-F1
#
_cell.length_a   1.000
_cell.length_b   1.000
_cell.length_c   1.000
_cell.angle_alpha   90.00
_cell.angle_beta   90.00
_cell.angle_gamma   90.00
#
_symmetry.space_group_name_H-M   'P 1'
#
loop_
_entity.id
_entity.type
_entity.pdbx_description
1 polymer ?
#
loop_
_entity_poly.entity_id
_entity_poly.type
_entity_poly.pdbx_seq_one_letter_code
_entity_poly.pdbx_strand_id
1 'polypeptide(L)'
;MKKQKSDRMRFAGVVMQQLVAVFAAFGVIFLLLCVFSFMTAHMDASDSVFAGMLTVALFIGAYVGGYVCGRRRKRCGLMMGAVTGLLVFLVILALGSIFLGAAEGFSHMGKLFLTVAAAAVGGAVGVNHKKNV
;
A
#
# COMPACT_ATOMS: atom_id res chain seq x y z
N MET A 1 19.55 21.57 23.48
CA MET A 1 19.18 20.14 23.60
C MET A 1 17.66 19.85 23.56
N LYS A 2 16.75 20.74 24.02
CA LYS A 2 15.29 20.48 23.99
C LYS A 2 14.66 20.39 22.58
N LYS A 3 15.16 21.18 21.61
CA LYS A 3 14.67 21.20 20.21
C LYS A 3 14.88 19.85 19.50
N GLN A 4 16.08 19.28 19.65
CA GLN A 4 16.47 17.98 19.07
C GLN A 4 15.66 16.78 19.62
N LYS A 5 15.18 16.86 20.88
CA LYS A 5 14.33 15.82 21.50
C LYS A 5 12.89 15.89 20.98
N SER A 6 12.39 17.10 20.68
CA SER A 6 11.06 17.33 20.10
C SER A 6 11.00 16.86 18.65
N ASP A 7 12.02 17.16 17.84
CA ASP A 7 12.08 16.72 16.44
C ASP A 7 12.15 15.19 16.32
N ARG A 8 12.89 14.50 17.19
CA ARG A 8 12.91 13.03 17.25
C ARG A 8 11.57 12.41 17.62
N MET A 9 10.82 12.99 18.56
CA MET A 9 9.48 12.50 18.90
C MET A 9 8.48 12.70 17.77
N ARG A 10 8.58 13.81 17.03
CA ARG A 10 7.75 14.05 15.85
C ARG A 10 8.08 13.05 14.75
N PHE A 11 9.37 12.80 14.48
CA PHE A 11 9.85 11.85 13.48
C PHE A 11 9.44 10.41 13.80
N ALA A 12 9.60 9.97 15.06
CA ALA A 12 9.17 8.65 15.52
C ALA A 12 7.67 8.42 15.31
N GLY A 13 6.84 9.44 15.57
CA GLY A 13 5.41 9.37 15.29
C GLY A 13 5.08 9.23 13.80
N VAL A 14 5.86 9.85 12.91
CA VAL A 14 5.70 9.69 11.45
C VAL A 14 6.01 8.27 11.01
N VAL A 15 7.16 7.75 11.47
CA VAL A 15 7.64 6.42 11.09
C VAL A 15 6.67 5.35 11.58
N MET A 16 6.22 5.45 12.82
CA MET A 16 5.25 4.51 13.38
C MET A 16 3.91 4.52 12.63
N GLN A 17 3.44 5.70 12.19
CA GLN A 17 2.23 5.78 11.37
C GLN A 17 2.41 5.14 9.99
N GLN A 18 3.55 5.36 9.34
CA GLN A 18 3.85 4.74 8.05
C GLN A 18 3.98 3.23 8.18
N LEU A 19 4.63 2.73 9.23
CA LEU A 19 4.73 1.29 9.49
C LEU A 19 3.34 0.66 9.64
N VAL A 20 2.45 1.25 10.45
CA VAL A 20 1.09 0.74 10.62
C VAL A 20 0.31 0.72 9.30
N ALA A 21 0.47 1.75 8.47
CA ALA A 21 -0.18 1.83 7.17
C ALA A 21 0.34 0.77 6.18
N VAL A 22 1.65 0.56 6.14
CA VAL A 22 2.28 -0.48 5.32
C VAL A 22 1.86 -1.87 5.81
N PHE A 23 1.88 -2.14 7.11
CA PHE A 23 1.40 -3.40 7.66
C PHE A 23 -0.08 -3.65 7.36
N ALA A 24 -0.93 -2.62 7.44
CA ALA A 24 -2.33 -2.72 7.05
C ALA A 24 -2.49 -3.06 5.56
N ALA A 25 -1.74 -2.39 4.68
CA ALA A 25 -1.72 -2.69 3.25
C ALA A 25 -1.29 -4.14 3.00
N PHE A 26 -0.19 -4.58 3.61
CA PHE A 26 0.30 -5.95 3.50
C PHE A 26 -0.71 -6.97 4.01
N GLY A 27 -1.36 -6.72 5.14
CA GLY A 27 -2.40 -7.60 5.68
C GLY A 27 -3.58 -7.77 4.71
N VAL A 28 -4.04 -6.68 4.09
CA VAL A 28 -5.12 -6.73 3.09
C VAL A 28 -4.68 -7.46 1.82
N ILE A 29 -3.47 -7.17 1.33
CA ILE A 29 -2.92 -7.86 0.15
C ILE A 29 -2.81 -9.35 0.44
N PHE A 30 -2.22 -9.73 1.56
CA PHE A 30 -2.07 -11.13 1.97
C PHE A 30 -3.41 -11.85 2.05
N LEU A 31 -4.42 -11.23 2.67
CA LEU A 31 -5.75 -11.82 2.78
C LEU A 31 -6.42 -12.02 1.40
N LEU A 32 -6.30 -11.04 0.50
CA LEU A 32 -6.79 -11.16 -0.87
C LEU A 32 -6.05 -12.25 -1.66
N LEU A 33 -4.73 -12.36 -1.48
CA LEU A 33 -3.94 -13.43 -2.09
C LEU A 33 -4.34 -14.82 -1.59
N CYS A 34 -4.65 -14.97 -0.30
CA CYS A 34 -5.17 -16.23 0.24
C CYS A 34 -6.51 -16.61 -0.42
N VAL A 35 -7.42 -15.63 -0.60
CA VAL A 35 -8.70 -15.85 -1.29
C VAL A 35 -8.46 -16.26 -2.75
N PHE A 36 -7.59 -15.55 -3.47
CA PHE A 36 -7.28 -15.88 -4.86
C PHE A 36 -6.60 -17.24 -5.00
N SER A 37 -5.67 -17.57 -4.12
CA SER A 37 -5.02 -18.89 -4.07
C SER A 37 -6.05 -20.01 -3.92
N PHE A 38 -7.03 -19.85 -3.03
CA PHE A 38 -8.13 -20.80 -2.87
C PHE A 38 -9.00 -20.92 -4.12
N MET A 39 -9.33 -19.81 -4.79
CA MET A 39 -10.11 -19.83 -6.03
C MET A 39 -9.36 -20.55 -7.16
N THR A 40 -8.05 -20.31 -7.28
CA THR A 40 -7.21 -20.91 -8.32
C THR A 40 -6.94 -22.40 -8.07
N ALA A 41 -7.12 -22.88 -6.84
CA ALA A 41 -7.08 -24.32 -6.56
C ALA A 41 -8.32 -25.06 -7.10
N HIS A 42 -9.43 -24.35 -7.37
CA HIS A 42 -10.67 -24.91 -7.89
C HIS A 42 -10.91 -24.63 -9.39
N MET A 43 -10.14 -23.72 -9.99
CA MET A 43 -10.27 -23.34 -11.40
C MET A 43 -8.89 -23.30 -12.04
N ASP A 44 -8.71 -23.94 -13.21
CA ASP A 44 -7.52 -23.78 -14.05
C ASP A 44 -7.46 -22.33 -14.58
N ALA A 45 -6.90 -21.44 -13.78
CA ALA A 45 -6.74 -20.03 -14.11
C ALA A 45 -5.46 -19.84 -14.93
N SER A 46 -5.58 -19.20 -16.08
CA SER A 46 -4.43 -18.84 -16.92
C SER A 46 -3.57 -17.75 -16.26
N ASP A 47 -2.28 -17.68 -16.61
CA ASP A 47 -1.31 -16.70 -16.07
C ASP A 47 -1.80 -15.23 -16.20
N SER A 48 -2.56 -14.94 -17.26
CA SER A 48 -3.18 -13.63 -17.48
C SER A 48 -4.21 -13.25 -16.41
N VAL A 49 -4.98 -14.23 -15.91
CA VAL A 49 -5.99 -14.03 -14.87
C VAL A 49 -5.30 -13.80 -13.52
N PHE A 50 -4.24 -14.56 -13.23
CA PHE A 50 -3.41 -14.35 -12.05
C PHE A 50 -2.81 -12.94 -12.01
N ALA A 51 -2.23 -12.47 -13.13
CA ALA A 51 -1.66 -11.12 -13.21
C ALA A 51 -2.72 -10.01 -12.97
N GLY A 52 -3.94 -10.21 -13.47
CA GLY A 52 -5.07 -9.32 -13.21
C GLY A 52 -5.47 -9.29 -11.74
N MET A 53 -5.66 -10.46 -11.14
CA MET A 53 -6.00 -10.61 -9.72
C MET A 53 -4.96 -9.96 -8.80
N LEU A 54 -3.67 -10.19 -9.05
CA LEU A 54 -2.57 -9.54 -8.32
C LEU A 54 -2.66 -8.01 -8.41
N THR A 55 -2.94 -7.47 -9.59
CA THR A 55 -3.04 -6.01 -9.79
C THR A 55 -4.21 -5.42 -9.00
N VAL A 56 -5.35 -6.12 -8.94
CA VAL A 56 -6.52 -5.70 -8.13
C VAL A 56 -6.21 -5.78 -6.64
N ALA A 57 -5.57 -6.86 -6.16
CA ALA A 57 -5.16 -6.98 -4.76
C ALA A 57 -4.21 -5.85 -4.36
N LEU A 58 -3.23 -5.55 -5.22
CA LEU A 58 -2.29 -4.44 -5.03
C LEU A 58 -3.01 -3.10 -4.95
N PHE A 59 -3.98 -2.87 -5.83
CA PHE A 59 -4.76 -1.63 -5.83
C PHE A 59 -5.54 -1.44 -4.53
N ILE A 60 -6.27 -2.47 -4.09
CA ILE A 60 -7.08 -2.43 -2.87
C ILE A 60 -6.17 -2.27 -1.65
N GLY A 61 -5.08 -3.04 -1.59
CA GLY A 61 -4.08 -2.94 -0.52
C GLY A 61 -3.45 -1.56 -0.41
N ALA A 62 -2.99 -1.00 -1.54
CA ALA A 62 -2.39 0.34 -1.59
C ALA A 62 -3.41 1.42 -1.19
N TYR A 63 -4.66 1.31 -1.65
CA TYR A 63 -5.74 2.21 -1.24
C TYR A 63 -5.98 2.19 0.27
N VAL A 64 -6.10 0.99 0.87
CA VAL A 64 -6.32 0.84 2.32
C VAL A 64 -5.12 1.35 3.11
N GLY A 65 -3.89 1.05 2.67
CA GLY A 65 -2.67 1.59 3.28
C GLY A 65 -2.64 3.12 3.28
N GLY A 66 -2.93 3.72 2.11
CA GLY A 66 -3.07 5.17 1.97
C GLY A 66 -4.13 5.75 2.91
N TYR A 67 -5.31 5.12 2.95
CA TYR A 67 -6.43 5.52 3.82
C TYR A 67 -6.08 5.49 5.31
N VAL A 68 -5.43 4.43 5.79
CA VAL A 68 -5.00 4.30 7.19
C VAL A 68 -3.99 5.39 7.55
N CYS A 69 -3.05 5.69 6.65
CA CYS A 69 -2.07 6.76 6.84
C CYS A 69 -2.74 8.15 6.90
N GLY A 70 -3.62 8.45 5.93
CA GLY A 70 -4.36 9.70 5.85
C GLY A 70 -5.23 9.96 7.09
N ARG A 71 -5.96 8.95 7.55
CA ARG A 71 -6.87 9.04 8.71
C ARG A 71 -6.14 9.42 10.01
N ARG A 72 -4.88 9.01 10.17
CA ARG A 72 -4.11 9.23 11.40
C ARG A 72 -3.51 10.62 11.51
N ARG A 73 -3.10 11.26 10.41
CA ARG A 73 -2.31 12.51 10.48
C ARG A 73 -3.10 13.78 10.21
N LYS A 74 -4.30 13.71 9.60
CA LYS A 74 -5.23 14.83 9.33
C LYS A 74 -4.64 16.10 8.68
N ARG A 75 -3.35 16.10 8.32
CA ARG A 75 -2.64 17.16 7.59
C ARG A 75 -1.85 16.52 6.45
N CYS A 76 -1.96 17.11 5.26
CA CYS A 76 -1.28 16.67 4.03
C CYS A 76 -1.50 15.18 3.68
N GLY A 77 -2.75 14.71 3.72
CA GLY A 77 -3.12 13.31 3.44
C GLY A 77 -2.70 12.82 2.05
N LEU A 78 -2.71 13.72 1.06
CA LEU A 78 -2.34 13.40 -0.32
C LEU A 78 -0.83 13.17 -0.45
N MET A 79 0.01 14.05 0.11
CA MET A 79 1.47 13.84 0.17
C MET A 79 1.83 12.58 0.95
N MET A 80 1.21 12.36 2.11
CA MET A 80 1.50 11.18 2.89
C MET A 80 1.05 9.89 2.22
N GLY A 81 -0.16 9.87 1.66
CA GLY A 81 -0.69 8.73 0.92
C GLY A 81 0.18 8.38 -0.30
N ALA A 82 0.67 9.39 -1.04
CA ALA A 82 1.62 9.18 -2.13
C ALA A 82 2.94 8.57 -1.65
N VAL A 83 3.50 9.05 -0.52
CA VAL A 83 4.70 8.45 0.09
C VAL A 83 4.44 7.01 0.56
N THR A 84 3.28 6.74 1.15
CA THR A 84 2.90 5.38 1.55
C THR A 84 2.75 4.45 0.34
N GLY A 85 2.10 4.92 -0.74
CA GLY A 85 1.97 4.16 -1.98
C GLY A 85 3.31 3.86 -2.64
N LEU A 86 4.22 4.83 -2.66
CA LEU A 86 5.58 4.64 -3.15
C LEU A 86 6.35 3.63 -2.31
N LEU A 87 6.24 3.69 -0.98
CA LEU A 87 6.86 2.71 -0.08
C LEU A 87 6.29 1.30 -0.29
N VAL A 88 4.97 1.16 -0.36
CA VAL A 88 4.31 -0.14 -0.62
C VAL A 88 4.77 -0.70 -1.96
N PHE A 89 4.81 0.11 -3.02
CA PHE A 89 5.32 -0.33 -4.31
C PHE A 89 6.79 -0.77 -4.25
N LEU A 90 7.65 -0.02 -3.56
CA LEU A 90 9.06 -0.38 -3.41
C LEU A 90 9.25 -1.70 -2.66
N VAL A 91 8.51 -1.94 -1.58
CA VAL A 91 8.59 -3.21 -0.85
C VAL A 91 8.10 -4.36 -1.74
N ILE A 92 7.01 -4.16 -2.48
CA ILE A 92 6.46 -5.19 -3.37
C ILE A 92 7.38 -5.45 -4.56
N LEU A 93 8.04 -4.43 -5.09
CA LEU A 93 9.05 -4.56 -6.14
C LEU A 93 10.29 -5.30 -5.62
N ALA A 94 10.75 -4.97 -4.41
CA ALA A 94 11.87 -5.67 -3.78
C ALA A 94 11.55 -7.15 -3.54
N LEU A 95 10.40 -7.44 -2.92
CA LEU A 95 9.92 -8.81 -2.73
C LEU A 95 9.74 -9.53 -4.08
N GLY A 96 9.08 -8.90 -5.05
CA GLY A 96 8.91 -9.45 -6.39
C GLY A 96 10.24 -9.72 -7.10
N SER A 97 11.24 -8.86 -6.94
CA SER A 97 12.57 -9.05 -7.54
C SER A 97 13.34 -10.22 -6.93
N ILE A 98 13.18 -10.46 -5.62
CA ILE A 98 13.83 -11.57 -4.90
C ILE A 98 13.14 -12.90 -5.18
N PHE A 99 11.80 -12.93 -5.18
CA PHE A 99 11.01 -14.16 -5.27
C PHE A 99 10.67 -14.56 -6.71
N LEU A 100 10.45 -13.60 -7.62
CA LEU A 100 9.93 -13.84 -8.96
C LEU A 100 10.97 -13.67 -10.07
N GLY A 101 12.23 -13.35 -9.74
CA GLY A 101 13.36 -13.35 -10.67
C GLY A 101 12.99 -12.88 -12.09
N ALA A 102 12.68 -11.59 -12.24
CA ALA A 102 12.33 -10.98 -13.53
C ALA A 102 11.17 -11.67 -14.29
N ALA A 103 9.99 -11.79 -13.66
CA ALA A 103 8.75 -12.04 -14.41
C ALA A 103 8.31 -10.76 -15.14
N GLU A 104 8.83 -10.59 -16.36
CA GLU A 104 8.39 -9.60 -17.33
C GLU A 104 6.93 -9.83 -17.71
N GLY A 105 6.10 -8.82 -17.49
CA GLY A 105 4.69 -8.86 -17.86
C GLY A 105 3.92 -7.75 -17.17
N PHE A 106 3.70 -6.67 -17.91
CA PHE A 106 3.23 -5.33 -17.51
C PHE A 106 4.34 -4.33 -17.16
N SER A 107 4.30 -3.19 -17.84
CA SER A 107 5.11 -2.01 -17.54
C SER A 107 5.09 -1.73 -16.03
N HIS A 108 6.22 -1.93 -15.36
CA HIS A 108 6.41 -1.65 -13.93
C HIS A 108 5.99 -0.22 -13.58
N MET A 109 6.10 0.70 -14.54
CA MET A 109 5.64 2.08 -14.42
C MET A 109 4.11 2.21 -14.33
N GLY A 110 3.35 1.40 -15.06
CA GLY A 110 1.89 1.40 -14.99
C GLY A 110 1.37 0.95 -13.62
N LYS A 111 1.94 -0.14 -13.09
CA LYS A 111 1.63 -0.63 -11.73
C LYS A 111 2.04 0.37 -10.65
N LEU A 112 3.18 1.05 -10.82
CA LEU A 112 3.62 2.13 -9.93
C LEU A 112 2.61 3.28 -9.92
N PHE A 113 2.26 3.81 -11.10
CA PHE A 113 1.36 4.95 -11.20
C PHE A 113 -0.01 4.63 -10.61
N LEU A 114 -0.52 3.43 -10.90
CA LEU A 114 -1.79 2.94 -10.38
C LEU A 114 -1.78 2.80 -8.85
N THR A 115 -0.73 2.18 -8.28
CA THR A 115 -0.63 2.00 -6.81
C THR A 115 -0.41 3.31 -6.07
N VAL A 116 0.40 4.22 -6.62
CA VAL A 116 0.61 5.56 -6.05
C VAL A 116 -0.67 6.38 -6.12
N ALA A 117 -1.38 6.38 -7.25
CA ALA A 117 -2.66 7.06 -7.39
C ALA A 117 -3.70 6.51 -6.42
N ALA A 118 -3.83 5.18 -6.32
CA ALA A 118 -4.74 4.52 -5.38
C ALA A 118 -4.46 4.91 -3.93
N ALA A 119 -3.19 4.87 -3.51
CA ALA A 119 -2.79 5.23 -2.15
C ALA A 119 -2.96 6.73 -1.88
N ALA A 120 -2.70 7.59 -2.87
CA ALA A 120 -2.92 9.04 -2.76
C ALA A 120 -4.42 9.36 -2.58
N VAL A 121 -5.29 8.73 -3.37
CA VAL A 121 -6.76 8.87 -3.23
C VAL A 121 -7.21 8.33 -1.87
N GLY A 122 -6.76 7.14 -1.47
CA GLY A 122 -7.05 6.58 -0.15
C GLY A 122 -6.63 7.54 0.98
N GLY A 123 -5.42 8.12 0.89
CA GLY A 123 -4.91 9.09 1.85
C GLY A 123 -5.70 10.40 1.89
N ALA A 124 -6.17 10.89 0.74
CA ALA A 124 -7.06 12.04 0.64
C ALA A 124 -8.43 11.76 1.29
N VAL A 125 -9.02 10.60 1.02
CA VAL A 125 -10.29 10.16 1.65
C VAL A 125 -10.10 9.97 3.16
N GLY A 126 -8.96 9.44 3.57
CA GLY A 126 -8.62 9.18 4.98
C GLY A 126 -8.56 10.45 5.81
N VAL A 127 -7.94 11.53 5.30
CA VAL A 127 -7.89 12.81 6.05
C VAL A 127 -9.25 13.46 6.22
N ASN A 128 -10.17 13.24 5.28
CA ASN A 128 -11.51 13.84 5.32
C ASN A 128 -12.51 13.05 6.18
N HIS A 129 -12.20 11.78 6.50
CA HIS A 129 -13.02 10.98 7.41
C HIS A 129 -12.96 11.54 8.83
N LYS A 130 -14.02 12.27 9.24
CA LYS A 130 -14.21 12.68 10.63
C LYS A 130 -14.42 11.44 11.51
N LYS A 131 -13.77 11.42 12.67
CA LYS A 131 -14.19 10.52 13.75
C LYS A 131 -15.50 11.11 14.29
N ASN A 132 -16.63 10.61 13.80
CA ASN A 132 -17.87 10.73 14.56
C ASN A 132 -17.69 9.72 15.71
N VAL A 133 -17.29 10.25 16.86
CA VAL A 133 -17.34 9.53 18.14
C VAL A 133 -18.78 9.55 18.59
#